data_AF-A0A535P4Z8-F1
#
_entry.id   AF-A0A535P4Z8-F1
#
_cell.length_a   1.000
_cell.length_b   1.000
_cell.length_c   1.000
_cell.angle_alpha   90.00
_cell.angle_beta   90.00
_cell.angle_gamma   90.00
#
_symmetry.space_group_name_H-M   'P 1'
#
loop_
_entity.id
_entity.type
_entity.pdbx_description
1 polymer ?
#
loop_
_entity_poly.entity_id
_entity_poly.type
_entity_poly.pdbx_seq_one_letter_code
_entity_poly.pdbx_strand_id
1 'polypeptide(L)'
;MRGGGHQGRRVLHGRLHRRDDRFVDPQHQLLEQPSARLRQLHDRLPAAGHWFLRARARTKAARRVAQGAPQPSPVQHRLLGEQAPRRDPQGRDPAQAQPPAHAPRGARVPARDRPRPPGDEVATLLSVAQVWPSAFRFVVGLYWLYFASQKWQGIGWMKPVLDSAARVNPIPGLHEMLVSVVVPNWVPFALAQSIAETVTAVLLILGLATRWAGVLGFLLAANLALTVAFASNDDGFRWMYYLAVLANGQIIVSGPGPIALGRFGWVPAWLR
;
A
#
# COMPACT_ATOMS: atom_id res chain seq x y z
N MET A 1 -33.16 92.43 -6.61
CA MET A 1 -34.26 92.55 -7.59
C MET A 1 -33.76 92.04 -8.94
N ARG A 2 -34.49 91.09 -9.55
CA ARG A 2 -34.59 90.74 -11.00
C ARG A 2 -33.28 90.39 -11.75
N GLY A 3 -33.16 89.28 -12.48
CA GLY A 3 -34.09 88.22 -12.84
C GLY A 3 -33.59 87.46 -14.10
N GLY A 4 -34.10 86.23 -14.29
CA GLY A 4 -34.23 85.48 -15.56
C GLY A 4 -32.93 84.89 -16.15
N GLY A 5 -32.80 83.60 -16.48
CA GLY A 5 -33.78 82.55 -16.74
C GLY A 5 -33.84 82.21 -18.24
N HIS A 6 -33.15 81.15 -18.67
CA HIS A 6 -33.44 80.32 -19.86
C HIS A 6 -32.69 78.98 -19.69
N GLN A 7 -33.32 77.86 -19.32
CA GLN A 7 -34.13 76.94 -20.13
C GLN A 7 -33.43 76.40 -21.39
N GLY A 8 -32.90 75.18 -21.29
CA GLY A 8 -32.33 74.39 -22.38
C GLY A 8 -32.34 72.90 -22.05
N ARG A 9 -33.47 72.27 -22.35
CA ARG A 9 -33.90 70.90 -22.06
C ARG A 9 -33.26 69.89 -23.05
N ARG A 10 -32.51 68.89 -22.57
CA ARG A 10 -32.26 67.59 -23.25
C ARG A 10 -32.23 66.51 -22.17
N VAL A 11 -33.35 65.87 -21.87
CA VAL A 11 -33.81 64.57 -22.42
C VAL A 11 -32.78 63.45 -22.23
N LEU A 12 -33.16 62.56 -21.32
CA LEU A 12 -32.59 61.27 -20.95
C LEU A 12 -32.49 60.30 -22.15
N HIS A 13 -31.46 59.47 -22.15
CA HIS A 13 -31.43 58.02 -22.41
C HIS A 13 -29.94 57.61 -22.32
N GLY A 14 -29.50 56.80 -21.35
CA GLY A 14 -29.98 55.45 -21.11
C GLY A 14 -29.32 54.45 -22.06
N ARG A 15 -27.99 54.27 -21.99
CA ARG A 15 -27.31 53.07 -22.51
C ARG A 15 -26.18 52.66 -21.57
N LEU A 16 -26.54 51.81 -20.62
CA LEU A 16 -25.60 50.88 -19.99
C LEU A 16 -25.06 49.99 -21.10
N HIS A 17 -23.74 50.03 -21.32
CA HIS A 17 -23.07 49.07 -22.18
C HIS A 17 -23.18 47.69 -21.53
N ARG A 18 -24.09 46.90 -22.09
CA ARG A 18 -24.29 45.48 -21.86
C ARG A 18 -22.96 44.77 -22.09
N ARG A 19 -22.47 44.12 -21.05
CA ARG A 19 -21.38 43.14 -21.06
C ARG A 19 -21.79 42.02 -22.02
N ASP A 20 -21.04 41.85 -23.09
CA ASP A 20 -21.16 40.68 -23.97
C ASP A 20 -20.42 39.51 -23.32
N ASP A 21 -21.12 38.80 -22.44
CA ASP A 21 -20.73 37.46 -21.98
C ASP A 21 -21.12 36.43 -23.04
N ARG A 22 -20.31 36.33 -24.10
CA ARG A 22 -20.34 35.19 -25.05
C ARG A 22 -18.93 34.84 -25.51
N PHE A 23 -18.13 34.35 -24.57
CA PHE A 23 -17.16 33.31 -24.87
C PHE A 23 -17.53 32.09 -24.05
N VAL A 24 -18.28 31.19 -24.67
CA VAL A 24 -18.49 29.83 -24.15
C VAL A 24 -17.17 29.12 -24.34
N ASP A 25 -16.50 28.85 -23.22
CA ASP A 25 -15.26 28.11 -23.18
C ASP A 25 -15.51 26.65 -23.63
N PRO A 26 -14.93 26.17 -24.75
CA PRO A 26 -15.16 24.83 -25.26
C PRO A 26 -14.66 23.72 -24.31
N GLN A 27 -13.90 24.05 -23.26
CA GLN A 27 -13.46 23.08 -22.26
C GLN A 27 -14.48 22.77 -21.16
N HIS A 28 -15.52 23.59 -20.96
CA HIS A 28 -16.55 23.31 -19.95
C HIS A 28 -17.63 22.31 -20.43
N GLN A 29 -17.80 22.10 -21.73
CA GLN A 29 -18.77 21.12 -22.25
C GLN A 29 -18.33 19.65 -22.11
N LEU A 30 -17.03 19.37 -21.96
CA LEU A 30 -16.53 18.01 -21.81
C LEU A 30 -16.68 17.45 -20.39
N LEU A 31 -16.85 18.31 -19.38
CA LEU A 31 -16.95 17.91 -17.97
C LEU A 31 -18.38 17.84 -17.43
N GLU A 32 -19.37 18.47 -18.07
CA GLU A 32 -20.77 18.35 -17.65
C GLU A 32 -21.50 17.12 -18.24
N GLN A 33 -21.08 16.64 -19.41
CA GLN A 33 -21.69 15.46 -20.05
C GLN A 33 -21.59 14.12 -19.29
N PRO A 34 -20.56 13.81 -18.47
CA PRO A 34 -20.49 12.55 -17.75
C PRO A 34 -21.60 12.43 -16.68
N SER A 35 -22.00 13.55 -16.08
CA SER A 35 -22.87 13.55 -14.91
C SER A 35 -24.34 13.24 -15.23
N ALA A 36 -24.86 13.74 -16.36
CA ALA A 36 -26.21 13.46 -16.80
C ALA A 36 -26.39 12.00 -17.25
N ARG A 37 -25.37 11.44 -17.90
CA ARG A 37 -25.37 10.06 -18.40
C ARG A 37 -25.24 9.04 -17.27
N LEU A 38 -24.49 9.36 -16.21
CA LEU A 38 -24.39 8.56 -14.98
C LEU A 38 -25.69 8.56 -14.18
N ARG A 39 -26.40 9.70 -14.09
CA ARG A 39 -27.74 9.74 -13.45
C ARG A 39 -28.76 8.90 -14.22
N GLN A 40 -28.76 8.95 -15.55
CA GLN A 40 -29.62 8.11 -16.38
C GLN A 40 -29.31 6.60 -16.26
N LEU A 41 -28.07 6.23 -15.97
CA LEU A 41 -27.67 4.83 -15.73
C LEU A 41 -28.06 4.36 -14.33
N HIS A 42 -28.00 5.24 -13.34
CA HIS A 42 -28.45 4.98 -11.98
C HIS A 42 -29.98 4.79 -11.91
N ASP A 43 -30.75 5.56 -12.67
CA ASP A 43 -32.22 5.45 -12.70
C ASP A 43 -32.75 4.23 -13.48
N ARG A 44 -31.90 3.55 -14.25
CA ARG A 44 -32.26 2.35 -15.04
C ARG A 44 -31.90 1.03 -14.38
N LEU A 45 -31.31 1.04 -13.19
CA LEU A 45 -31.06 -0.18 -12.43
C LEU A 45 -32.31 -0.58 -11.61
N PRO A 46 -32.92 -1.74 -11.85
CA PRO A 46 -34.05 -2.19 -11.06
C PRO A 46 -33.62 -2.51 -9.62
N ALA A 47 -34.52 -2.22 -8.67
CA ALA A 47 -34.36 -2.40 -7.23
C ALA A 47 -34.24 -3.89 -6.80
N ALA A 48 -33.17 -4.58 -7.20
CA ALA A 48 -32.85 -5.95 -6.82
C ALA A 48 -31.93 -6.05 -5.59
N GLY A 49 -31.84 -5.01 -4.77
CA GLY A 49 -30.93 -4.93 -3.61
C GLY A 49 -31.53 -5.36 -2.26
N HIS A 50 -32.84 -5.57 -2.15
CA HIS A 50 -33.50 -5.75 -0.84
C HIS A 50 -33.64 -7.21 -0.36
N TRP A 51 -33.31 -8.21 -1.19
CA TRP A 51 -33.48 -9.63 -0.82
C TRP A 51 -32.32 -10.21 0.01
N PHE A 52 -31.10 -9.68 -0.12
CA PHE A 52 -29.92 -10.28 0.53
C PHE A 52 -29.71 -9.86 2.00
N LEU A 53 -30.33 -8.77 2.45
CA LEU A 53 -30.16 -8.28 3.84
C LEU A 53 -31.15 -8.90 4.84
N ARG A 54 -32.11 -9.71 4.39
CA ARG A 54 -33.12 -10.34 5.27
C ARG A 54 -32.78 -11.79 5.66
N ALA A 55 -31.80 -12.43 5.02
CA ALA A 55 -31.44 -13.84 5.26
C ALA A 55 -30.41 -14.06 6.38
N ARG A 56 -29.73 -13.01 6.88
CA ARG A 56 -28.64 -13.16 7.86
C ARG A 56 -29.01 -12.79 9.32
N ALA A 57 -30.24 -12.33 9.56
CA ALA A 57 -30.69 -11.86 10.88
C ALA A 57 -31.39 -12.91 11.74
N ARG A 58 -31.44 -14.19 11.32
CA ARG A 58 -32.02 -15.28 12.12
C ARG A 58 -31.05 -16.46 12.21
N THR A 59 -30.09 -16.38 13.12
CA THR A 59 -29.62 -17.56 13.87
C THR A 59 -28.69 -17.16 15.02
N LYS A 60 -29.07 -17.61 16.22
CA LYS A 60 -28.31 -17.72 17.48
C LYS A 60 -28.01 -16.44 18.28
N ALA A 61 -29.04 -15.99 18.97
CA ALA A 61 -28.91 -15.55 20.36
C ALA A 61 -29.32 -16.72 21.28
N ALA A 62 -28.37 -17.31 22.02
CA ALA A 62 -28.60 -18.03 23.28
C ALA A 62 -27.27 -18.63 23.83
N ARG A 63 -26.60 -17.92 24.75
CA ARG A 63 -26.10 -18.51 26.01
C ARG A 63 -25.55 -17.43 26.94
N ARG A 64 -26.11 -17.38 28.15
CA ARG A 64 -25.63 -16.59 29.30
C ARG A 64 -24.61 -17.39 30.13
N VAL A 65 -23.92 -16.64 31.01
CA VAL A 65 -23.21 -17.03 32.27
C VAL A 65 -21.86 -17.73 32.03
N ALA A 66 -20.72 -17.40 32.65
CA ALA A 66 -20.47 -16.85 33.98
C ALA A 66 -19.19 -15.97 34.05
N GLN A 67 -19.20 -15.00 34.97
CA GLN A 67 -18.02 -14.30 35.48
C GLN A 67 -17.18 -15.26 36.34
N GLY A 68 -15.87 -15.26 36.15
CA GLY A 68 -14.88 -15.94 36.99
C GLY A 68 -13.66 -15.04 37.21
N ALA A 69 -13.25 -14.92 38.47
CA ALA A 69 -12.30 -13.95 39.04
C ALA A 69 -10.82 -14.20 38.65
N PRO A 70 -9.90 -13.25 38.94
CA PRO A 70 -8.52 -13.23 38.43
C PRO A 70 -7.51 -13.85 39.41
N GLN A 71 -6.46 -14.52 38.91
CA GLN A 71 -5.25 -14.84 39.70
C GLN A 71 -4.09 -15.41 38.83
N PRO A 72 -2.82 -15.55 39.32
CA PRO A 72 -1.75 -14.56 39.14
C PRO A 72 -0.46 -15.13 38.47
N SER A 73 0.54 -14.27 38.33
CA SER A 73 1.92 -14.54 37.90
C SER A 73 2.76 -15.34 38.91
N PRO A 74 3.78 -16.09 38.43
CA PRO A 74 5.05 -16.28 39.15
C PRO A 74 6.22 -15.77 38.28
N VAL A 75 7.03 -14.83 38.75
CA VAL A 75 8.25 -14.98 39.59
C VAL A 75 9.43 -15.66 38.88
N GLN A 76 10.53 -14.89 38.92
CA GLN A 76 11.90 -15.13 38.46
C GLN A 76 12.57 -16.35 39.12
N HIS A 77 13.55 -16.96 38.43
CA HIS A 77 14.96 -17.05 38.86
C HIS A 77 15.73 -18.24 38.23
N ARG A 78 17.05 -18.01 38.04
CA ARG A 78 18.19 -18.98 38.07
C ARG A 78 18.31 -19.95 36.88
N LEU A 79 19.47 -20.39 36.40
CA LEU A 79 20.93 -20.27 36.64
C LEU A 79 21.55 -20.74 35.29
N LEU A 80 22.59 -20.13 34.69
CA LEU A 80 24.01 -20.16 35.04
C LEU A 80 24.64 -21.57 35.03
N GLY A 81 25.63 -21.76 34.15
CA GLY A 81 26.57 -22.90 34.09
C GLY A 81 26.00 -24.14 33.36
N GLU A 82 26.72 -24.91 32.55
CA GLU A 82 28.15 -25.17 32.52
C GLU A 82 28.60 -25.63 31.13
N GLN A 83 29.90 -25.44 30.90
CA GLN A 83 30.67 -25.86 29.74
C GLN A 83 31.07 -27.34 29.84
N ALA A 84 31.48 -27.86 28.67
CA ALA A 84 32.56 -28.83 28.48
C ALA A 84 32.17 -30.34 28.43
N PRO A 85 33.07 -31.23 27.97
CA PRO A 85 33.11 -31.67 26.56
C PRO A 85 33.29 -33.19 26.37
N ARG A 86 33.41 -33.62 25.10
CA ARG A 86 34.08 -34.85 24.61
C ARG A 86 33.55 -36.22 25.12
N ARG A 87 33.13 -37.05 24.16
CA ARG A 87 33.82 -38.31 23.84
C ARG A 87 33.26 -38.97 22.58
N ASP A 88 34.15 -39.18 21.61
CA ASP A 88 34.06 -40.29 20.67
C ASP A 88 34.12 -41.63 21.42
N PRO A 89 33.48 -42.66 20.86
CA PRO A 89 34.15 -43.94 20.77
C PRO A 89 34.12 -44.48 19.33
N GLN A 90 35.34 -44.58 18.83
CA GLN A 90 35.87 -45.49 17.85
C GLN A 90 35.29 -46.92 17.94
N GLY A 91 34.88 -47.45 16.79
CA GLY A 91 35.18 -48.82 16.36
C GLY A 91 34.42 -49.99 16.98
N ARG A 92 33.55 -50.63 16.17
CA ARG A 92 33.70 -52.03 15.70
C ARG A 92 32.43 -52.50 15.00
N ASP A 93 32.58 -52.84 13.72
CA ASP A 93 31.84 -53.94 13.10
C ASP A 93 32.28 -55.26 13.75
N PRO A 94 31.36 -56.24 13.85
CA PRO A 94 31.48 -57.34 12.90
C PRO A 94 30.15 -57.92 12.40
N ALA A 95 30.28 -58.45 11.17
CA ALA A 95 29.67 -59.69 10.69
C ALA A 95 28.17 -59.73 10.35
N GLN A 96 27.97 -59.94 9.05
CA GLN A 96 26.78 -60.49 8.41
C GLN A 96 26.32 -61.80 9.07
N ALA A 97 25.01 -61.90 9.31
CA ALA A 97 24.31 -63.17 9.41
C ALA A 97 23.08 -63.11 8.49
N GLN A 98 23.11 -63.93 7.44
CA GLN A 98 21.97 -64.23 6.58
C GLN A 98 21.03 -65.26 7.25
N PRO A 99 19.78 -65.42 6.74
CA PRO A 99 18.59 -65.62 7.55
C PRO A 99 18.13 -67.09 7.63
N PRO A 100 17.29 -67.46 8.61
CA PRO A 100 16.43 -68.61 8.50
C PRO A 100 15.02 -68.25 8.00
N ALA A 101 14.50 -69.21 7.26
CA ALA A 101 13.29 -69.20 6.48
C ALA A 101 12.00 -69.37 7.30
N HIS A 102 10.92 -68.87 6.69
CA HIS A 102 9.55 -69.40 6.72
C HIS A 102 8.77 -69.35 8.05
N ALA A 103 7.90 -68.34 8.14
CA ALA A 103 6.67 -68.39 8.93
C ALA A 103 5.50 -67.81 8.10
N PRO A 104 4.26 -68.24 8.36
CA PRO A 104 3.25 -68.41 7.34
C PRO A 104 2.54 -67.13 6.92
N ARG A 105 2.00 -67.23 5.70
CA ARG A 105 1.17 -66.31 4.94
C ARG A 105 0.00 -65.76 5.80
N GLY A 106 0.27 -64.71 6.56
CA GLY A 106 -0.74 -63.90 7.23
C GLY A 106 -1.61 -63.17 6.20
N ALA A 107 -2.92 -63.30 6.36
CA ALA A 107 -3.94 -62.68 5.53
C ALA A 107 -3.66 -61.18 5.33
N ARG A 108 -3.57 -60.76 4.07
CA ARG A 108 -3.55 -59.35 3.70
C ARG A 108 -4.93 -58.76 4.03
N VAL A 109 -5.01 -58.10 5.18
CA VAL A 109 -6.10 -57.15 5.47
C VAL A 109 -6.07 -56.08 4.38
N PRO A 110 -7.19 -55.82 3.67
CA PRO A 110 -7.24 -54.73 2.71
C PRO A 110 -7.04 -53.42 3.48
N ALA A 111 -5.91 -52.75 3.24
CA ALA A 111 -5.71 -51.36 3.62
C ALA A 111 -6.59 -50.47 2.71
N ARG A 112 -7.91 -50.60 2.85
CA ARG A 112 -8.90 -49.66 2.35
C ARG A 112 -9.25 -48.80 3.55
N ASP A 113 -9.14 -47.49 3.39
CA ASP A 113 -9.28 -46.45 4.43
C ASP A 113 -7.99 -46.07 5.16
N ARG A 114 -6.93 -45.77 4.39
CA ARG A 114 -6.01 -44.71 4.82
C ARG A 114 -6.71 -43.36 4.59
N PRO A 115 -6.92 -42.53 5.63
CA PRO A 115 -7.36 -41.16 5.41
C PRO A 115 -6.37 -40.46 4.50
N ARG A 116 -6.89 -39.89 3.40
CA ARG A 116 -6.15 -39.07 2.44
C ARG A 116 -5.40 -37.99 3.25
N PRO A 117 -4.07 -37.87 3.15
CA PRO A 117 -3.36 -36.91 3.97
C PRO A 117 -3.86 -35.51 3.62
N PRO A 118 -4.25 -34.67 4.59
CA PRO A 118 -4.60 -33.26 4.35
C PRO A 118 -3.36 -32.41 3.98
N GLY A 119 -2.34 -33.04 3.40
CA GLY A 119 -1.03 -32.46 3.15
C GLY A 119 -1.00 -31.53 1.96
N ASP A 120 -1.85 -31.72 0.95
CA ASP A 120 -1.78 -30.94 -0.29
C ASP A 120 -2.21 -29.48 -0.08
N GLU A 121 -3.24 -29.22 0.73
CA GLU A 121 -3.68 -27.86 1.04
C GLU A 121 -2.69 -27.14 1.97
N VAL A 122 -2.19 -27.84 3.00
CA VAL A 122 -1.21 -27.29 3.94
C VAL A 122 0.13 -27.03 3.24
N ALA A 123 0.58 -27.92 2.36
CA ALA A 123 1.79 -27.73 1.55
C ALA A 123 1.65 -26.54 0.59
N THR A 124 0.47 -26.37 -0.02
CA THR A 124 0.18 -25.22 -0.90
C THR A 124 0.18 -23.90 -0.13
N LEU A 125 -0.41 -23.87 1.08
CA LEU A 125 -0.39 -22.68 1.93
C LEU A 125 1.04 -22.33 2.38
N LEU A 126 1.85 -23.34 2.72
CA LEU A 126 3.25 -23.16 3.08
C LEU A 126 4.08 -22.65 1.88
N SER A 127 3.82 -23.13 0.66
CA SER A 127 4.53 -22.66 -0.54
C SER A 127 4.18 -21.21 -0.89
N VAL A 128 2.91 -20.83 -0.78
CA VAL A 128 2.47 -19.45 -1.00
C VAL A 128 3.09 -18.51 0.04
N ALA A 129 3.10 -18.91 1.31
CA ALA A 129 3.71 -18.14 2.39
C ALA A 129 5.21 -17.89 2.17
N GLN A 130 5.93 -18.85 1.57
CA GLN A 130 7.36 -18.69 1.26
C GLN A 130 7.61 -17.69 0.13
N VAL A 131 6.79 -17.69 -0.93
CA VAL A 131 6.95 -16.80 -2.08
C VAL A 131 6.38 -15.40 -1.82
N TRP A 132 5.46 -15.29 -0.85
CA TRP A 132 4.76 -14.05 -0.53
C TRP A 132 5.65 -12.82 -0.35
N PRO A 133 6.76 -12.85 0.42
CA PRO A 133 7.62 -11.67 0.56
C PRO A 133 8.22 -11.20 -0.76
N SER A 134 8.57 -12.13 -1.66
CA SER A 134 9.10 -11.78 -2.99
C SER A 134 8.02 -11.21 -3.91
N ALA A 135 6.83 -11.81 -3.91
CA ALA A 135 5.69 -11.30 -4.69
C ALA A 135 5.27 -9.90 -4.21
N PHE A 136 5.15 -9.72 -2.89
CA PHE A 136 4.79 -8.45 -2.26
C PHE A 136 5.81 -7.36 -2.60
N ARG A 137 7.10 -7.66 -2.42
CA ARG A 137 8.21 -6.77 -2.78
C ARG A 137 8.12 -6.32 -4.25
N PHE A 138 7.88 -7.26 -5.16
CA PHE A 138 7.76 -6.98 -6.59
C PHE A 138 6.59 -6.04 -6.91
N VAL A 139 5.41 -6.28 -6.31
CA VAL A 139 4.24 -5.41 -6.47
C VAL A 139 4.51 -3.99 -5.97
N VAL A 140 5.15 -3.83 -4.82
CA VAL A 140 5.54 -2.50 -4.31
C VAL A 140 6.59 -1.85 -5.20
N GLY A 141 7.52 -2.63 -5.75
CA GLY A 141 8.47 -2.14 -6.76
C GLY A 141 7.77 -1.62 -8.02
N LEU A 142 6.77 -2.33 -8.53
CA LEU A 142 5.95 -1.89 -9.67
C LEU A 142 5.14 -0.63 -9.35
N TYR A 143 4.60 -0.52 -8.14
CA TYR A 143 3.95 0.71 -7.68
C TYR A 143 4.87 1.92 -7.79
N TRP A 144 6.11 1.81 -7.30
CA TRP A 144 7.09 2.89 -7.42
C TRP A 144 7.50 3.16 -8.88
N LEU A 145 7.65 2.09 -9.68
CA LEU A 145 8.00 2.22 -11.10
C LEU A 145 6.93 2.98 -11.88
N TYR A 146 5.65 2.73 -11.59
CA TYR A 146 4.53 3.44 -12.19
C TYR A 146 4.60 4.94 -11.89
N PHE A 147 4.80 5.35 -10.63
CA PHE A 147 4.90 6.77 -10.29
C PHE A 147 6.15 7.44 -10.87
N ALA A 148 7.27 6.71 -10.91
CA ALA A 148 8.48 7.18 -11.56
C ALA A 148 8.24 7.41 -13.06
N SER A 149 7.58 6.47 -13.75
CA SER A 149 7.32 6.59 -15.19
C SER A 149 6.45 7.80 -15.53
N GLN A 150 5.44 8.10 -14.70
CA GLN A 150 4.62 9.31 -14.87
C GLN A 150 5.45 10.59 -14.77
N LYS A 151 6.43 10.64 -13.87
CA LYS A 151 7.31 11.81 -13.71
C LYS A 151 8.32 11.95 -14.85
N TRP A 152 8.84 10.84 -15.35
CA TRP A 152 9.73 10.86 -16.52
C TRP A 152 9.04 11.31 -17.81
N GLN A 153 7.72 11.15 -17.92
CA GLN A 153 6.92 11.70 -19.02
C GLN A 153 6.69 13.21 -18.91
N GLY A 154 6.96 13.79 -17.73
CA GLY A 154 6.89 15.23 -17.50
C GLY A 154 6.60 15.52 -16.02
N ILE A 155 7.38 16.43 -15.44
CA ILE A 155 7.23 16.83 -14.02
C ILE A 155 6.37 18.09 -13.82
N GLY A 156 5.93 18.75 -14.90
CA GLY A 156 5.24 20.04 -14.81
C GLY A 156 3.94 20.01 -14.01
N TRP A 157 3.26 18.86 -13.96
CA TRP A 157 2.05 18.66 -13.16
C TRP A 157 2.31 18.71 -11.65
N MET A 158 3.55 18.52 -11.19
CA MET A 158 3.89 18.55 -9.77
C MET A 158 3.83 19.96 -9.18
N LYS A 159 4.12 21.00 -9.99
CA LYS A 159 4.12 22.38 -9.50
C LYS A 159 2.76 22.80 -8.90
N PRO A 160 1.61 22.67 -9.60
CA PRO A 160 0.33 23.04 -9.00
C PRO A 160 -0.04 22.17 -7.79
N VAL A 161 0.41 20.92 -7.73
CA VAL A 161 0.22 20.04 -6.56
C VAL A 161 1.00 20.56 -5.36
N LEU A 162 2.27 20.94 -5.55
CA LEU A 162 3.12 21.52 -4.51
C LEU A 162 2.61 22.89 -4.06
N ASP A 163 2.17 23.75 -4.99
CA ASP A 163 1.54 25.04 -4.68
C ASP A 163 0.28 24.84 -3.83
N SER A 164 -0.56 23.85 -4.18
CA SER A 164 -1.76 23.52 -3.40
C SER A 164 -1.39 23.01 -2.01
N ALA A 165 -0.49 22.04 -1.92
CA ALA A 165 -0.02 21.48 -0.67
C ALA A 165 0.57 22.55 0.25
N ALA A 166 1.45 23.41 -0.26
CA ALA A 166 2.06 24.48 0.51
C ALA A 166 1.01 25.42 1.12
N ARG A 167 -0.06 25.77 0.39
CA ARG A 167 -1.11 26.68 0.89
C ARG A 167 -1.93 26.12 2.03
N VAL A 168 -2.18 24.82 2.06
CA VAL A 168 -3.17 24.20 2.98
C VAL A 168 -2.55 23.28 4.02
N ASN A 169 -1.24 23.01 3.95
CA ASN A 169 -0.57 22.13 4.91
C ASN A 169 -0.51 22.81 6.30
N PRO A 170 -1.14 22.23 7.34
CA PRO A 170 -1.19 22.83 8.67
C PRO A 170 0.02 22.47 9.54
N ILE A 171 0.95 21.62 9.07
CA ILE A 171 2.07 21.14 9.86
C ILE A 171 3.15 22.24 9.93
N PRO A 172 3.41 22.83 11.12
CA PRO A 172 4.45 23.83 11.27
C PRO A 172 5.83 23.21 11.01
N GLY A 173 6.74 23.99 10.43
CA GLY A 173 8.03 23.56 9.89
C GLY A 173 7.92 23.03 8.46
N LEU A 174 7.01 22.09 8.21
CA LEU A 174 6.80 21.54 6.86
C LEU A 174 6.15 22.57 5.93
N HIS A 175 5.13 23.30 6.43
CA HIS A 175 4.49 24.39 5.69
C HIS A 175 5.51 25.42 5.20
N GLU A 176 6.35 25.91 6.12
CA GLU A 176 7.36 26.92 5.83
C GLU A 176 8.42 26.37 4.87
N MET A 177 8.87 25.12 5.03
CA MET A 177 9.77 24.47 4.10
C MET A 177 9.15 24.38 2.69
N LEU A 178 7.87 24.02 2.60
CA LEU A 178 7.16 23.93 1.32
C LEU A 178 7.10 25.30 0.62
N VAL A 179 6.69 26.35 1.35
CA VAL A 179 6.52 27.70 0.79
C VAL A 179 7.86 28.36 0.45
N SER A 180 8.86 28.24 1.32
CA SER A 180 10.12 29.00 1.19
C SER A 180 11.20 28.29 0.38
N VAL A 181 11.22 26.96 0.37
CA VAL A 181 12.29 26.17 -0.27
C VAL A 181 11.75 25.33 -1.42
N VAL A 182 10.74 24.49 -1.16
CA VAL A 182 10.31 23.47 -2.14
C VAL A 182 9.59 24.09 -3.33
N VAL A 183 8.60 24.96 -3.11
CA VAL A 183 7.80 25.56 -4.19
C VAL A 183 8.65 26.44 -5.12
N PRO A 184 9.50 27.37 -4.61
CA PRO A 184 10.38 28.18 -5.47
C PRO A 184 11.36 27.33 -6.28
N ASN A 185 11.83 26.22 -5.69
CA ASN A 185 12.80 25.31 -6.30
C ASN A 185 12.16 23.98 -6.69
N TRP A 186 10.92 23.97 -7.18
CA TRP A 186 10.15 22.72 -7.33
C TRP A 186 10.78 21.71 -8.29
N VAL A 187 11.52 22.18 -9.31
CA VAL A 187 12.15 21.32 -10.33
C VAL A 187 13.16 20.35 -9.72
N PRO A 188 14.20 20.77 -8.99
CA PRO A 188 15.14 19.83 -8.37
C PRO A 188 14.47 18.86 -7.39
N PHE A 189 13.45 19.29 -6.63
CA PHE A 189 12.70 18.37 -5.76
C PHE A 189 11.92 17.32 -6.55
N ALA A 190 11.25 17.73 -7.63
CA ALA A 190 10.54 16.81 -8.52
C ALA A 190 11.48 15.79 -9.18
N LEU A 191 12.66 16.24 -9.65
CA LEU A 191 13.67 15.37 -10.23
C LEU A 191 14.27 14.42 -9.18
N ALA A 192 14.64 14.94 -8.00
CA ALA A 192 15.17 14.12 -6.91
C ALA A 192 14.17 13.04 -6.49
N GLN A 193 12.88 13.39 -6.39
CA GLN A 193 11.83 12.43 -6.10
C GLN A 193 11.69 11.38 -7.22
N SER A 194 11.73 11.79 -8.49
CA SER A 194 11.66 10.87 -9.63
C SER A 194 12.80 9.85 -9.63
N ILE A 195 14.02 10.32 -9.34
CA ILE A 195 15.21 9.48 -9.24
C ILE A 195 15.06 8.52 -8.06
N ALA A 196 14.67 9.01 -6.89
CA ALA A 196 14.50 8.18 -5.69
C ALA A 196 13.42 7.10 -5.86
N GLU A 197 12.29 7.43 -6.51
CA GLU A 197 11.25 6.47 -6.86
C GLU A 197 11.77 5.41 -7.84
N THR A 198 12.55 5.82 -8.85
CA THR A 198 13.17 4.90 -9.83
C THR A 198 14.15 3.95 -9.16
N VAL A 199 15.05 4.47 -8.31
CA VAL A 199 16.02 3.67 -7.57
C VAL A 199 15.30 2.68 -6.65
N THR A 200 14.31 3.16 -5.90
CA THR A 200 13.48 2.31 -5.02
C THR A 200 12.81 1.20 -5.83
N ALA A 201 12.18 1.52 -6.95
CA ALA A 201 11.52 0.55 -7.82
C ALA A 201 12.48 -0.52 -8.32
N VAL A 202 13.64 -0.13 -8.87
CA VAL A 202 14.63 -1.06 -9.41
C VAL A 202 15.17 -1.97 -8.31
N LEU A 203 15.57 -1.42 -7.17
CA LEU A 203 16.07 -2.20 -6.04
C LEU A 203 15.01 -3.19 -5.53
N LEU A 204 13.76 -2.74 -5.42
CA LEU A 204 12.63 -3.57 -5.02
C LEU A 204 12.13 -4.51 -6.10
N ILE A 205 12.46 -4.38 -7.38
CA ILE A 205 12.10 -5.37 -8.40
C ILE A 205 13.18 -6.46 -8.46
N LEU A 206 14.44 -6.04 -8.43
CA LEU A 206 15.61 -6.93 -8.48
C LEU A 206 15.85 -7.67 -7.15
N GLY A 207 15.40 -7.11 -6.03
CA GLY A 207 15.60 -7.69 -4.70
C GLY A 207 17.02 -7.42 -4.20
N LEU A 208 17.52 -6.23 -4.49
CA LEU A 208 18.81 -5.71 -4.06
C LEU A 208 18.60 -4.73 -2.91
N ALA A 209 19.44 -4.81 -1.87
CA ALA A 209 19.38 -3.95 -0.70
C ALA A 209 17.95 -3.78 -0.17
N THR A 210 17.15 -4.86 -0.13
CA THR A 210 15.68 -4.77 -0.03
C THR A 210 15.23 -3.98 1.21
N ARG A 211 15.94 -4.10 2.32
CA ARG A 211 15.65 -3.34 3.54
C ARG A 211 15.89 -1.83 3.34
N TRP A 212 17.00 -1.45 2.73
CA TRP A 212 17.31 -0.06 2.42
C TRP A 212 16.36 0.52 1.37
N ALA A 213 16.01 -0.26 0.35
CA ALA A 213 15.00 0.11 -0.61
C ALA A 213 13.62 0.31 0.06
N GLY A 214 13.27 -0.56 1.01
CA GLY A 214 12.09 -0.39 1.87
C GLY A 214 12.15 0.89 2.72
N VAL A 215 13.30 1.22 3.32
CA VAL A 215 13.50 2.49 4.06
C VAL A 215 13.33 3.69 3.15
N LEU A 216 13.96 3.67 1.96
CA LEU A 216 13.87 4.75 1.00
C LEU A 216 12.42 4.95 0.53
N GLY A 217 11.73 3.87 0.17
CA GLY A 217 10.32 3.89 -0.20
C GLY A 217 9.42 4.34 0.95
N PHE A 218 9.71 3.94 2.19
CA PHE A 218 8.99 4.40 3.37
C PHE A 218 9.11 5.92 3.55
N LEU A 219 10.31 6.47 3.43
CA LEU A 219 10.54 7.92 3.53
C LEU A 219 9.86 8.68 2.39
N LEU A 220 9.92 8.17 1.16
CA LEU A 220 9.20 8.75 0.01
C LEU A 220 7.69 8.75 0.24
N ALA A 221 7.13 7.63 0.68
CA ALA A 221 5.70 7.50 0.94
C ALA A 221 5.24 8.39 2.10
N ALA A 222 6.05 8.50 3.16
CA ALA A 222 5.77 9.37 4.29
C ALA A 222 5.80 10.85 3.88
N ASN A 223 6.81 11.26 3.10
CA ASN A 223 6.88 12.61 2.55
C ASN A 223 5.66 12.95 1.70
N LEU A 224 5.26 12.04 0.79
CA LEU A 224 4.07 12.18 -0.05
C LEU A 224 2.79 12.25 0.78
N ALA A 225 2.64 11.34 1.75
CA ALA A 225 1.50 11.31 2.65
C ALA A 225 1.38 12.64 3.41
N LEU A 226 2.45 13.15 4.01
CA LEU A 226 2.44 14.39 4.80
C LEU A 226 2.23 15.64 3.93
N THR A 227 2.77 15.64 2.71
CA THR A 227 2.65 16.79 1.80
C THR A 227 1.26 16.87 1.18
N VAL A 228 0.75 15.74 0.69
CA VAL A 228 -0.48 15.66 -0.10
C VAL A 228 -1.72 15.44 0.76
N ALA A 229 -1.56 14.95 2.00
CA ALA A 229 -2.67 14.70 2.92
C ALA A 229 -3.65 15.87 2.95
N PHE A 230 -3.19 17.11 3.02
CA PHE A 230 -4.12 18.25 3.18
C PHE A 230 -4.55 18.87 1.85
N ALA A 231 -3.87 18.54 0.75
CA ALA A 231 -4.08 19.14 -0.56
C ALA A 231 -5.23 18.51 -1.36
N SER A 232 -5.59 17.26 -1.04
CA SER A 232 -6.62 16.50 -1.74
C SER A 232 -7.78 16.17 -0.80
N ASN A 233 -9.01 16.41 -1.29
CA ASN A 233 -10.24 15.93 -0.65
C ASN A 233 -10.63 14.51 -1.11
N ASP A 234 -9.84 13.89 -1.99
CA ASP A 234 -10.03 12.50 -2.39
C ASP A 234 -9.43 11.55 -1.35
N ASP A 235 -10.30 10.87 -0.61
CA ASP A 235 -9.91 9.91 0.41
C ASP A 235 -9.13 8.73 -0.17
N GLY A 236 -9.48 8.25 -1.37
CA GLY A 236 -8.77 7.16 -2.03
C GLY A 236 -7.32 7.54 -2.33
N PHE A 237 -7.10 8.77 -2.79
CA PHE A 237 -5.77 9.29 -3.06
C PHE A 237 -4.90 9.38 -1.80
N ARG A 238 -5.47 9.79 -0.66
CA ARG A 238 -4.78 9.80 0.64
C ARG A 238 -4.43 8.39 1.10
N TRP A 239 -5.40 7.49 1.05
CA TRP A 239 -5.23 6.11 1.48
C TRP A 239 -4.15 5.38 0.67
N MET A 240 -4.01 5.68 -0.61
CA MET A 240 -2.93 5.14 -1.43
C MET A 240 -1.55 5.41 -0.83
N TYR A 241 -1.28 6.64 -0.37
CA TYR A 241 0.01 6.97 0.25
C TYR A 241 0.17 6.37 1.65
N TYR A 242 -0.89 6.31 2.45
CA TYR A 242 -0.84 5.64 3.76
C TYR A 242 -0.56 4.14 3.62
N LEU A 243 -1.20 3.48 2.66
CA LEU A 243 -0.93 2.09 2.32
C LEU A 243 0.48 1.90 1.79
N ALA A 244 1.00 2.84 0.99
CA ALA A 244 2.39 2.80 0.56
C ALA A 244 3.36 2.90 1.75
N VAL A 245 3.09 3.75 2.75
CA VAL A 245 3.90 3.80 3.99
C VAL A 245 3.92 2.43 4.67
N LEU A 246 2.75 1.84 4.89
CA LEU A 246 2.64 0.53 5.54
C LEU A 246 3.30 -0.58 4.72
N ALA A 247 3.12 -0.58 3.41
CA ALA A 247 3.70 -1.58 2.51
C ALA A 247 5.23 -1.54 2.51
N ASN A 248 5.82 -0.34 2.46
CA ASN A 248 7.28 -0.21 2.57
C ASN A 248 7.76 -0.61 3.98
N GLY A 249 7.01 -0.28 5.04
CA GLY A 249 7.27 -0.77 6.39
C GLY A 249 7.29 -2.31 6.48
N GLN A 250 6.33 -2.97 5.85
CA GLN A 250 6.27 -4.44 5.79
C GLN A 250 7.50 -5.03 5.09
N ILE A 251 8.01 -4.39 4.04
CA ILE A 251 9.23 -4.83 3.33
C ILE A 251 10.46 -4.74 4.24
N ILE A 252 10.58 -3.67 5.02
CA ILE A 252 11.69 -3.48 5.97
C ILE A 252 11.73 -4.67 6.95
N VAL A 253 10.57 -5.09 7.45
CA VAL A 253 10.45 -6.20 8.42
C VAL A 253 10.61 -7.57 7.75
N SER A 254 9.96 -7.78 6.60
CA SER A 254 9.89 -9.10 5.93
C SER A 254 11.18 -9.50 5.21
N GLY A 255 11.98 -8.52 4.79
CA GLY A 255 13.23 -8.76 4.07
C GLY A 255 13.05 -9.17 2.59
N PRO A 256 14.11 -9.66 1.94
CA PRO A 256 14.16 -9.86 0.47
C PRO A 256 13.27 -10.97 -0.09
N GLY A 257 12.90 -11.96 0.73
CA GLY A 257 12.22 -13.18 0.28
C GLY A 257 13.12 -14.13 -0.52
N PRO A 258 12.61 -15.29 -0.93
CA PRO A 258 13.43 -16.33 -1.55
C PRO A 258 13.91 -15.99 -2.97
N ILE A 259 13.14 -15.21 -3.72
CA ILE A 259 13.42 -14.81 -5.11
C ILE A 259 13.99 -13.40 -5.08
N ALA A 260 15.23 -13.23 -4.65
CA ALA A 260 15.91 -11.94 -4.60
C ALA A 260 17.35 -12.09 -5.08
N LEU A 261 17.79 -11.19 -5.98
CA LEU A 261 19.15 -11.23 -6.52
C LEU A 261 20.21 -11.00 -5.43
N GLY A 262 19.88 -10.25 -4.37
CA GLY A 262 20.78 -10.02 -3.23
C GLY A 262 21.23 -11.28 -2.48
N ARG A 263 20.63 -12.45 -2.75
CA ARG A 263 21.03 -13.72 -2.14
C ARG A 263 22.27 -14.35 -2.79
N PHE A 264 22.61 -13.93 -4.02
CA PHE A 264 23.75 -14.51 -4.71
C PHE A 264 25.07 -13.95 -4.16
N GLY A 265 26.05 -14.83 -3.93
CA GLY A 265 27.34 -14.47 -3.32
C GLY A 265 28.19 -13.48 -4.11
N TRP A 266 27.91 -13.29 -5.41
CA TRP A 266 28.57 -12.29 -6.26
C TRP A 266 28.04 -10.87 -6.05
N VAL A 267 26.90 -10.69 -5.36
CA VAL A 267 26.36 -9.37 -5.01
C VAL A 267 27.16 -8.78 -3.85
N PRO A 268 27.68 -7.55 -3.98
CA PRO A 268 28.42 -6.85 -2.93
C PRO A 268 27.65 -6.84 -1.60
N ALA A 269 28.34 -6.96 -0.47
CA ALA A 269 27.70 -7.09 0.85
C ALA A 269 26.72 -5.95 1.19
N TRP A 270 26.97 -4.74 0.68
CA TRP A 270 26.10 -3.58 0.87
C TRP A 270 24.80 -3.61 0.03
N LEU A 271 24.72 -4.53 -0.95
CA LEU A 271 23.55 -4.77 -1.81
C LEU A 271 22.77 -6.05 -1.46
N ARG A 272 23.19 -6.81 -0.45
CA ARG A 272 22.46 -7.98 0.05
C ARG A 272 21.42 -7.57 1.08
#